data_AF-A0A0G1A6R4-F1
#
_entry.id   AF-A0A0G1A6R4-F1
#
_cell.length_a   1.000
_cell.length_b   1.000
_cell.length_c   1.000
_cell.angle_alpha   90.00
_cell.angle_beta   90.00
_cell.angle_gamma   90.00
#
_symmetry.space_group_name_H-M   'P 1'
#
loop_
_entity.id
_entity.type
_entity.pdbx_description
1 polymer ?
#
loop_
_entity_poly.entity_id
_entity_poly.type
_entity_poly.pdbx_seq_one_letter_code
_entity_poly.pdbx_strand_id
1 'polypeptide(L)'
;MNFREEVFRAQNDEHDSAPNREERNEFSEEQQEIIEMYQQELRDLETWRNELLQKCEANERDGKDCNALRQVIEDEYFEKELELRQRAHYAEHSV
;
A
#
# COMPACT_ATOMS: atom_id res chain seq x y z
N MET A 1 -7.44 -0.83 -72.61
CA MET A 1 -6.16 -0.93 -71.87
C MET A 1 -6.48 -1.43 -70.47
N ASN A 2 -5.87 -2.58 -70.08
CA ASN A 2 -5.59 -3.10 -68.72
C ASN A 2 -6.77 -3.35 -67.76
N PHE A 3 -7.12 -4.63 -67.49
CA PHE A 3 -6.66 -5.47 -66.33
C PHE A 3 -7.22 -4.98 -64.98
N ARG A 4 -7.72 -5.75 -64.01
CA ARG A 4 -8.12 -7.15 -63.80
C ARG A 4 -8.52 -7.20 -62.29
N GLU A 5 -9.39 -8.12 -61.91
CA GLU A 5 -9.55 -8.72 -60.57
C GLU A 5 -10.08 -7.90 -59.36
N GLU A 6 -11.29 -8.31 -58.98
CA GLU A 6 -11.82 -8.53 -57.62
C GLU A 6 -10.82 -8.52 -56.45
N VAL A 7 -11.21 -7.88 -55.34
CA VAL A 7 -10.90 -8.37 -53.98
C VAL A 7 -12.13 -8.19 -53.07
N PHE A 8 -12.71 -9.33 -52.68
CA PHE A 8 -13.64 -9.52 -51.57
C PHE A 8 -12.95 -9.34 -50.19
N ARG A 9 -13.78 -9.16 -49.15
CA ARG A 9 -13.56 -9.30 -47.67
C ARG A 9 -13.27 -7.98 -46.94
N ALA A 10 -14.21 -7.48 -46.14
CA ALA A 10 -14.67 -7.92 -44.80
C ALA A 10 -13.73 -7.45 -43.67
N GLN A 11 -14.36 -7.01 -42.56
CA GLN A 11 -13.78 -6.71 -41.23
C GLN A 11 -13.06 -5.34 -41.16
N ASN A 12 -13.35 -4.41 -40.25
CA ASN A 12 -13.84 -4.45 -38.87
C ASN A 12 -14.60 -3.13 -38.62
N ASP A 13 -15.78 -3.12 -38.00
CA ASP A 13 -15.93 -2.81 -36.56
C ASP A 13 -15.05 -1.63 -36.11
N GLU A 14 -15.49 -0.39 -36.37
CA GLU A 14 -15.18 0.73 -35.46
C GLU A 14 -16.12 0.62 -34.25
N HIS A 15 -15.87 -0.43 -33.46
CA HIS A 15 -16.07 -0.34 -32.02
C HIS A 15 -15.03 0.68 -31.54
N ASP A 16 -15.42 1.95 -31.48
CA ASP A 16 -14.80 2.90 -30.55
C ASP A 16 -15.28 2.50 -29.14
N SER A 17 -14.88 1.29 -28.72
CA SER A 17 -14.84 0.90 -27.33
C SER A 17 -13.77 1.77 -26.73
N ALA A 18 -14.16 2.95 -26.23
CA ALA A 18 -13.41 3.63 -25.19
C ALA A 18 -13.05 2.57 -24.13
N PRO A 19 -11.79 2.16 -23.99
CA PRO A 19 -11.45 1.29 -22.90
C PRO A 19 -11.43 2.20 -21.68
N ASN A 20 -12.33 1.93 -20.74
CA ASN A 20 -12.01 2.03 -19.33
C ASN A 20 -11.62 3.40 -18.80
N ARG A 21 -12.52 4.37 -18.90
CA ARG A 21 -12.46 5.47 -17.94
C ARG A 21 -12.95 5.04 -16.55
N GLU A 22 -13.80 4.02 -16.48
CA GLU A 22 -14.34 3.49 -15.21
C GLU A 22 -13.34 2.55 -14.52
N GLU A 23 -12.70 1.59 -15.22
CA GLU A 23 -11.70 0.72 -14.56
C GLU A 23 -10.46 1.50 -14.08
N ARG A 24 -10.12 2.62 -14.72
CA ARG A 24 -9.00 3.46 -14.27
C ARG A 24 -9.34 4.30 -13.03
N ASN A 25 -10.63 4.44 -12.71
CA ASN A 25 -11.08 5.13 -11.51
C ASN A 25 -11.21 4.15 -10.32
N GLU A 26 -11.72 2.94 -10.55
CA GLU A 26 -11.74 1.86 -9.54
C GLU A 26 -10.33 1.48 -9.07
N PHE A 27 -9.38 1.35 -10.00
CA PHE A 27 -7.97 1.13 -9.67
C PHE A 27 -7.36 2.24 -8.80
N SER A 28 -7.87 3.47 -8.92
CA SER A 28 -7.40 4.61 -8.14
C SER A 28 -8.04 4.64 -6.75
N GLU A 29 -9.28 4.19 -6.60
CA GLU A 29 -9.99 4.14 -5.32
C GLU A 29 -9.47 2.99 -4.44
N GLU A 30 -9.23 1.81 -5.02
CA GLU A 30 -8.62 0.68 -4.29
C GLU A 30 -7.19 1.00 -3.83
N GLN A 31 -6.38 1.66 -4.68
CA GLN A 31 -5.04 2.11 -4.29
C GLN A 31 -5.09 3.19 -3.19
N GLN A 32 -6.05 4.10 -3.26
CA GLN A 32 -6.26 5.13 -2.25
C GLN A 32 -6.64 4.50 -0.89
N GLU A 33 -7.53 3.50 -0.89
CA GLU A 33 -7.95 2.77 0.31
C GLU A 33 -6.77 2.01 0.94
N ILE A 34 -5.91 1.40 0.12
CA ILE A 34 -4.69 0.72 0.59
C ILE A 34 -3.72 1.71 1.24
N ILE A 35 -3.52 2.89 0.63
CA ILE A 35 -2.65 3.94 1.18
C ILE A 35 -3.21 4.46 2.52
N GLU A 36 -4.52 4.71 2.60
CA GLU A 36 -5.17 5.19 3.82
C GLU A 36 -5.11 4.16 4.95
N MET A 37 -5.32 2.88 4.64
CA MET A 37 -5.16 1.78 5.59
C MET A 37 -3.72 1.70 6.11
N TYR A 38 -2.72 1.77 5.22
CA TYR A 38 -1.30 1.77 5.60
C TYR A 38 -0.95 2.96 6.50
N GLN A 39 -1.43 4.16 6.17
CA GLN A 39 -1.23 5.34 7.01
C GLN A 39 -1.87 5.18 8.39
N GLN A 40 -3.03 4.52 8.47
CA GLN A 40 -3.68 4.24 9.75
C GLN A 40 -2.87 3.22 10.56
N GLU A 41 -2.42 2.14 9.95
CA GLU A 41 -1.58 1.13 10.61
C GLU A 41 -0.26 1.74 11.14
N LEU A 42 0.37 2.66 10.40
CA LEU A 42 1.54 3.41 10.87
C LEU A 42 1.22 4.29 12.09
N ARG A 43 0.11 5.04 12.05
CA ARG A 43 -0.31 5.89 13.19
C ARG A 43 -0.60 5.06 14.43
N ASP A 44 -1.23 3.90 14.27
CA ASP A 44 -1.53 2.98 15.36
C ASP A 44 -0.23 2.40 15.94
N LEU A 45 0.74 2.07 15.09
CA LEU A 45 2.07 1.59 15.50
C LEU A 45 2.87 2.67 16.25
N GLU A 46 2.87 3.92 15.77
CA GLU A 46 3.49 5.05 16.47
C GLU A 46 2.83 5.32 17.82
N THR A 47 1.50 5.23 17.88
CA THR A 47 0.74 5.40 19.12
C THR A 47 1.12 4.31 20.13
N TRP A 48 1.14 3.05 19.70
CA TRP A 48 1.56 1.91 20.51
C TRP A 48 2.98 2.10 21.06
N ARG A 49 3.94 2.50 20.20
CA ARG A 49 5.32 2.79 20.62
C ARG A 49 5.36 3.86 21.70
N ASN A 50 4.66 4.97 21.49
CA ASN A 50 4.63 6.08 22.45
C ASN A 50 4.02 5.67 23.80
N GLU A 51 2.93 4.90 23.80
CA GLU A 51 2.31 4.41 25.03
C GLU A 51 3.28 3.51 25.84
N LEU A 52 4.04 2.65 25.15
CA LEU A 52 5.02 1.79 25.81
C LEU A 52 6.23 2.58 26.33
N LEU A 53 6.71 3.56 25.56
CA LEU A 53 7.77 4.46 26.01
C LEU A 53 7.36 5.27 27.24
N GLN A 54 6.12 5.79 27.28
CA GLN A 54 5.60 6.48 28.46
C GLN A 54 5.52 5.57 29.70
N LYS A 55 5.08 4.31 29.52
CA LYS A 55 5.11 3.32 30.60
C LYS A 55 6.54 3.05 31.05
N CYS A 56 7.49 3.06 30.13
CA CYS A 56 8.90 2.93 30.47
C CYS A 56 9.42 4.11 31.28
N GLU A 57 9.12 5.34 30.88
CA GLU A 57 9.49 6.53 31.65
C GLU A 57 8.87 6.53 33.05
N ALA A 58 7.62 6.07 33.17
CA ALA A 58 6.97 5.91 34.47
C ALA A 58 7.69 4.87 35.35
N ASN A 59 8.09 3.73 34.76
CA ASN A 59 8.87 2.71 35.47
C ASN A 59 10.27 3.22 35.88
N GLU A 60 10.93 4.00 35.04
CA GLU A 60 12.23 4.62 35.37
C GLU A 60 12.10 5.60 36.54
N ARG A 61 10.99 6.36 36.61
CA ARG A 61 10.69 7.22 37.77
C ARG A 61 10.48 6.42 39.06
N ASP A 62 9.92 5.22 38.95
CA ASP A 62 9.75 4.28 40.07
C ASP A 62 11.05 3.53 40.44
N GLY A 63 12.17 3.82 39.77
CA GLY A 63 13.47 3.21 40.02
C GLY A 63 13.66 1.83 39.39
N LYS A 64 12.80 1.45 38.44
CA LYS A 64 12.96 0.23 37.63
C LYS A 64 13.71 0.56 36.36
N ASP A 65 14.67 -0.28 35.98
CA ASP A 65 15.36 -0.12 34.70
C ASP A 65 14.42 -0.52 33.54
N CYS A 66 14.22 0.40 32.60
CA CYS A 66 13.42 0.18 31.41
C CYS A 66 14.25 0.19 30.11
N ASN A 67 15.58 0.18 30.17
CA ASN A 67 16.41 0.17 28.97
C ASN A 67 16.18 -1.07 28.10
N ALA A 68 16.10 -2.25 28.71
CA ALA A 68 15.84 -3.48 27.98
C ALA A 68 14.47 -3.46 27.30
N LEU A 69 13.44 -2.94 27.99
CA LEU A 69 12.10 -2.79 27.42
C LEU A 69 12.09 -1.74 26.30
N ARG A 70 12.81 -0.62 26.47
CA ARG A 70 12.96 0.40 25.44
C ARG A 70 13.58 -0.18 24.16
N GLN A 71 14.63 -0.99 24.29
CA GLN A 71 15.22 -1.68 23.14
C GLN A 71 14.22 -2.62 22.45
N VAL A 72 13.51 -3.46 23.21
CA VAL A 72 12.48 -4.35 22.65
C VAL A 72 11.40 -3.56 21.92
N ILE A 73 10.96 -2.42 22.47
CA ILE A 73 9.95 -1.56 21.82
C ILE A 73 10.47 -1.00 20.49
N GLU A 74 11.71 -0.52 20.44
CA GLU A 74 12.31 0.00 19.19
C GLU A 74 12.51 -1.12 18.16
N ASP A 75 12.97 -2.29 18.58
CA ASP A 75 13.19 -3.45 17.70
C ASP A 75 11.86 -3.93 17.10
N GLU A 76 10.82 -4.12 17.92
CA GLU A 76 9.49 -4.51 17.45
C GLU A 76 8.86 -3.43 16.55
N TYR A 77 9.04 -2.14 16.89
CA TYR A 77 8.58 -1.04 16.05
C TYR A 77 9.23 -1.09 14.66
N PHE A 78 10.54 -1.30 14.60
CA PHE A 78 11.27 -1.37 13.33
C PHE A 78 10.84 -2.56 12.48
N GLU A 79 10.67 -3.74 13.08
CA GLU A 79 10.17 -4.93 12.37
C GLU A 79 8.76 -4.70 11.81
N LYS A 80 7.86 -4.16 12.62
CA LYS A 80 6.48 -3.83 12.22
C LYS A 80 6.43 -2.77 11.12
N GLU A 81 7.22 -1.72 11.24
CA GLU A 81 7.30 -0.66 10.22
C GLU A 81 7.81 -1.25 8.89
N LEU A 82 8.83 -2.11 8.94
CA LEU A 82 9.37 -2.78 7.76
C LEU A 82 8.33 -3.71 7.11
N GLU A 83 7.59 -4.49 7.90
CA GLU A 83 6.52 -5.36 7.42
C GLU A 83 5.42 -4.55 6.73
N LEU A 84 4.98 -3.44 7.36
CA LEU A 84 3.99 -2.54 6.77
C LEU A 84 4.51 -1.97 5.44
N ARG A 85 5.76 -1.49 5.39
CA ARG A 85 6.37 -0.93 4.16
C ARG A 85 6.45 -1.97 3.04
N GLN A 86 6.83 -3.20 3.37
CA GLN A 86 6.86 -4.30 2.41
C GLN A 86 5.45 -4.62 1.90
N ARG A 87 4.46 -4.67 2.81
CA ARG A 87 3.06 -4.94 2.45
C ARG A 87 2.49 -3.85 1.53
N ALA A 88 2.80 -2.58 1.78
CA ALA A 88 2.45 -1.49 0.88
C ALA A 88 3.10 -1.68 -0.51
N HIS A 89 4.40 -1.96 -0.55
CA HIS A 89 5.11 -2.19 -1.82
C HIS A 89 4.57 -3.41 -2.59
N TYR A 90 4.23 -4.51 -1.91
CA TYR A 90 3.60 -5.67 -2.57
C TYR A 90 2.19 -5.36 -3.06
N ALA A 91 1.41 -4.56 -2.34
CA ALA A 91 0.09 -4.13 -2.77
C ALA A 91 0.16 -3.23 -4.02
N GLU A 92 1.20 -2.41 -4.17
CA GLU A 92 1.42 -1.57 -5.36
C GLU A 92 1.92 -2.37 -6.58
N HIS A 93 2.62 -3.50 -6.37
CA HIS A 93 3.28 -4.26 -7.44
C HIS A 93 2.62 -5.59 -7.81
N SER A 94 1.52 -5.99 -7.16
CA SER A 94 0.79 -7.23 -7.45
C SER A 94 -0.26 -7.11 -8.57
N VAL A 95 -0.18 -6.06 -9.41
CA VAL A 95 -1.08 -5.79 -10.54
C VAL A 95 -0.43 -6.13 -11.87
#